data_AF-A0A183EZF8-F1
#
_entry.id   AF-A0A183EZF8-F1
#
_cell.length_a   1.000
_cell.length_b   1.000
_cell.length_c   1.000
_cell.angle_alpha   90.00
_cell.angle_beta   90.00
_cell.angle_gamma   90.00
#
_symmetry.space_group_name_H-M   'P 1'
#
loop_
_entity.id
_entity.type
_entity.pdbx_description
1 polymer ?
#
loop_
_entity_poly.entity_id
_entity_poly.type
_entity_poly.pdbx_seq_one_letter_code
_entity_poly.pdbx_strand_id
1 'polypeptide(L)'
;MLQKVRDLLKEHRERWKGWIVEGSINGVEISTKKPTDRHPLRFFRVWVDIEAPPKEILARIIRERNLWDTQTINWRTVATLNVENCDLFQYVINDTPSHPTRDVMVLRLWRIDMKELRGGCVLVERSVHSSETQLLGGIS
;
A
#
# COMPACT_ATOMS: atom_id res chain seq x y z
N MET A 1 8.72 -7.51 6.51
CA MET A 1 8.06 -6.19 6.62
C MET A 1 9.00 -5.10 7.11
N LEU A 2 9.65 -5.26 8.27
CA LEU A 2 10.60 -4.26 8.79
C LEU A 2 11.73 -3.90 7.81
N GLN A 3 12.27 -4.88 7.07
CA GLN A 3 13.26 -4.59 6.03
C GLN A 3 12.69 -3.68 4.93
N LYS A 4 11.43 -3.89 4.51
CA LYS A 4 10.79 -3.06 3.50
C LYS A 4 10.56 -1.62 3.98
N VAL A 5 10.24 -1.43 5.26
CA VAL A 5 10.22 -0.09 5.87
C VAL A 5 11.59 0.57 5.76
N ARG A 6 12.67 -0.14 6.12
CA ARG A 6 14.04 0.38 5.98
C ARG A 6 14.41 0.71 4.54
N ASP A 7 14.03 -0.14 3.60
CA ASP A 7 14.29 0.06 2.16
C ASP A 7 13.59 1.35 1.67
N LEU A 8 12.31 1.57 2.04
CA LEU A 8 11.58 2.80 1.70
C LEU A 8 12.24 4.05 2.31
N LEU A 9 12.65 3.99 3.57
CA LEU A 9 13.35 5.11 4.23
C LEU A 9 14.70 5.40 3.56
N LYS A 10 15.39 4.38 3.07
CA LYS A 10 16.63 4.54 2.28
C LYS A 10 16.33 5.23 0.95
N GLU A 11 15.34 4.76 0.20
CA GLU A 11 14.96 5.38 -1.08
C GLU A 11 14.54 6.85 -0.92
N HIS A 12 13.77 7.16 0.14
CA HIS A 12 13.41 8.53 0.48
C HIS A 12 14.65 9.41 0.76
N ARG A 13 15.60 8.91 1.56
CA ARG A 13 16.86 9.61 1.88
C ARG A 13 17.71 9.88 0.64
N GLU A 14 17.73 8.92 -0.28
CA GLU A 14 18.42 9.01 -1.57
C GLU A 14 17.64 9.84 -2.60
N ARG A 15 16.54 10.49 -2.18
CA ARG A 15 15.67 11.33 -3.03
C ARG A 15 15.19 10.59 -4.28
N TRP A 16 14.90 9.30 -4.12
CA TRP A 16 14.37 8.47 -5.20
C TRP A 16 15.29 8.42 -6.43
N LYS A 17 16.62 8.41 -6.21
CA LYS A 17 17.59 8.22 -7.29
C LYS A 17 17.29 6.95 -8.09
N GLY A 18 17.32 7.07 -9.41
CA GLY A 18 17.06 5.96 -10.35
C GLY A 18 15.59 5.75 -10.69
N TRP A 19 14.67 6.52 -10.08
CA TRP A 19 13.30 6.64 -10.57
C TRP A 19 13.23 7.64 -11.72
N ILE A 20 12.40 7.34 -12.72
CA ILE A 20 12.19 8.17 -13.90
C ILE A 20 10.79 8.79 -13.77
N VAL A 21 10.70 10.12 -13.76
CA VAL A 21 9.40 10.81 -13.78
C VAL A 21 8.77 10.63 -15.15
N GLU A 22 7.58 10.03 -15.20
CA GLU A 22 6.82 9.81 -16.43
C GLU A 22 5.91 11.00 -16.76
N GLY A 23 5.46 11.74 -15.74
CA GLY A 23 4.61 12.91 -15.91
C GLY A 23 3.84 13.28 -14.65
N SER A 24 2.93 14.25 -14.78
CA SER A 24 2.01 14.66 -13.72
C SER A 24 0.60 14.87 -14.28
N ILE A 25 -0.41 14.46 -13.51
CA ILE A 25 -1.83 14.61 -13.85
C ILE A 25 -2.55 15.13 -12.61
N ASN A 26 -3.25 16.26 -12.72
CA ASN A 26 -4.01 16.87 -11.61
C ASN A 26 -3.21 17.00 -10.29
N GLY A 27 -1.94 17.41 -10.38
CA GLY A 27 -1.05 17.56 -9.21
C GLY A 27 -0.47 16.25 -8.67
N VAL A 28 -0.73 15.12 -9.34
CA VAL A 28 -0.19 13.80 -8.99
C VAL A 28 0.99 13.50 -9.91
N GLU A 29 2.21 13.47 -9.39
CA GLU A 29 3.42 13.03 -10.12
C GLU A 29 3.49 11.50 -10.15
N ILE A 30 3.82 10.93 -11.31
CA ILE A 30 4.01 9.50 -11.51
C ILE A 30 5.46 9.26 -11.95
N SER A 31 6.11 8.28 -11.33
CA SER A 31 7.46 7.85 -11.70
C SER A 31 7.56 6.31 -11.79
N THR A 32 8.43 5.79 -12.65
CA THR A 32 8.71 4.35 -12.73
C THR A 32 10.17 4.00 -12.48
N LYS A 33 10.41 2.77 -12.06
CA LYS A 33 11.75 2.19 -11.92
C LYS A 33 11.73 0.73 -12.40
N LYS A 34 12.67 0.39 -13.28
CA LYS A 34 12.84 -1.00 -13.72
C LYS A 34 13.50 -1.81 -12.60
N PRO A 35 13.00 -3.02 -12.28
CA PRO A 35 13.66 -3.86 -11.29
C PRO A 35 14.97 -4.42 -11.85
N THR A 36 15.91 -4.77 -10.96
CA THR A 36 17.19 -5.38 -11.33
C THR A 36 17.09 -6.91 -11.51
N ASP A 37 15.99 -7.52 -11.07
CA ASP A 37 15.79 -8.96 -10.98
C ASP A 37 15.21 -9.61 -12.26
N ARG A 38 15.20 -8.88 -13.38
CA ARG A 38 14.65 -9.28 -14.68
C ARG A 38 13.13 -9.55 -14.69
N HIS A 39 12.43 -9.27 -13.60
CA HIS A 39 10.98 -9.41 -13.57
C HIS A 39 10.31 -8.39 -14.51
N PRO A 40 9.24 -8.75 -15.25
CA PRO A 40 8.65 -7.86 -16.23
C PRO A 40 7.90 -6.67 -15.62
N LEU A 41 7.43 -6.78 -14.37
CA LEU A 41 6.71 -5.70 -13.69
C LEU A 41 7.66 -4.57 -13.30
N ARG A 42 7.24 -3.33 -13.57
CA ARG A 42 7.93 -2.14 -13.10
C ARG A 42 7.49 -1.78 -11.69
N PHE A 43 8.37 -1.09 -10.96
CA PHE A 43 7.94 -0.34 -9.79
C PHE A 43 7.33 0.99 -10.21
N PHE A 44 6.26 1.38 -9.54
CA PHE A 44 5.58 2.66 -9.69
C PHE A 44 5.67 3.44 -8.39
N ARG A 45 5.88 4.75 -8.50
CA ARG A 45 5.83 5.70 -7.40
C ARG A 45 4.89 6.81 -7.80
N VAL A 46 4.03 7.18 -6.86
CA VAL A 46 3.09 8.30 -7.00
C VAL A 46 3.39 9.30 -5.90
N TRP A 47 3.43 10.58 -6.25
CA TRP A 47 3.63 11.67 -5.30
C TRP A 47 2.51 12.70 -5.45
N VAL A 48 1.93 13.11 -4.32
CA VAL A 48 0.86 14.10 -4.25
C VAL A 48 0.96 14.83 -2.92
N ASP A 49 0.69 16.13 -2.94
CA ASP A 49 0.61 16.95 -1.73
C ASP A 49 -0.83 16.96 -1.20
N ILE A 50 -0.99 16.73 0.10
CA ILE A 50 -2.30 16.67 0.76
C ILE A 50 -2.28 17.57 1.99
N GLU A 51 -3.27 18.44 2.10
CA GLU A 51 -3.45 19.37 3.23
C GLU A 51 -4.03 18.67 4.46
N ALA A 52 -3.28 17.73 5.04
CA ALA A 52 -3.67 17.06 6.28
C ALA A 52 -2.44 16.52 7.05
N PRO A 53 -2.55 16.33 8.38
CA PRO A 53 -1.50 15.69 9.16
C PRO A 53 -1.21 14.24 8.71
N PRO A 54 0.06 13.78 8.72
CA PRO A 54 0.43 12.44 8.25
C PRO A 54 -0.34 11.29 8.91
N LYS A 55 -0.65 11.43 10.21
CA LYS A 55 -1.40 10.42 10.98
C LYS A 55 -2.85 10.28 10.52
N GLU A 56 -3.48 11.39 10.14
CA GLU A 56 -4.87 11.38 9.66
C GLU A 56 -4.95 10.70 8.30
N ILE A 57 -4.00 10.99 7.41
CA ILE A 57 -3.88 10.31 6.13
C ILE A 57 -3.60 8.82 6.30
N LEU A 58 -2.68 8.44 7.20
CA LEU A 58 -2.42 7.04 7.49
C LEU A 58 -3.68 6.34 8.02
N ALA A 59 -4.40 6.97 8.95
CA ALA A 59 -5.63 6.41 9.52
C ALA A 59 -6.71 6.21 8.45
N ARG A 60 -6.90 7.19 7.55
CA ARG A 60 -7.80 7.11 6.39
C ARG A 60 -7.44 5.93 5.48
N ILE A 61 -6.16 5.76 5.17
CA ILE A 61 -5.68 4.64 4.33
C ILE A 61 -5.95 3.28 4.99
N ILE A 62 -5.65 3.15 6.29
CA ILE A 62 -5.72 1.84 6.98
C ILE A 62 -7.16 1.44 7.33
N ARG A 63 -7.98 2.40 7.77
CA ARG A 63 -9.28 2.13 8.40
C ARG A 63 -10.48 2.38 7.50
N GLU A 64 -10.31 3.21 6.48
CA GLU A 64 -11.43 3.77 5.71
C GLU A 64 -11.23 3.54 4.20
N ARG A 65 -10.69 2.36 3.84
CA ARG A 65 -10.40 1.98 2.44
C ARG A 65 -11.61 2.16 1.52
N ASN A 66 -12.80 1.79 1.98
CA ASN A 66 -14.05 1.94 1.25
C ASN A 66 -14.43 3.40 0.93
N LEU A 67 -13.85 4.39 1.60
CA LEU A 67 -14.10 5.81 1.30
C LEU A 67 -13.26 6.34 0.13
N TRP A 68 -12.11 5.72 -0.16
CA TRP A 68 -11.17 6.21 -1.17
C TRP A 68 -10.87 5.21 -2.29
N ASP A 69 -11.14 3.92 -2.07
CA ASP A 69 -11.05 2.87 -3.09
C ASP A 69 -12.47 2.40 -3.45
N THR A 70 -13.02 2.99 -4.50
CA THR A 70 -14.37 2.67 -5.01
C THR A 70 -14.49 1.25 -5.57
N GLN A 71 -13.36 0.59 -5.83
CA GLN A 71 -13.35 -0.77 -6.37
C GLN A 71 -13.31 -1.83 -5.27
N THR A 72 -13.05 -1.43 -4.01
CA THR A 72 -13.11 -2.33 -2.85
C THR A 72 -14.58 -2.61 -2.49
N ILE A 73 -15.00 -3.87 -2.61
CA ILE A 73 -16.39 -4.29 -2.39
C ILE A 73 -16.61 -5.04 -1.08
N ASN A 74 -15.57 -5.63 -0.50
CA ASN A 74 -15.62 -6.31 0.81
C ASN A 74 -14.24 -6.28 1.48
N TRP A 75 -14.19 -6.24 2.81
CA TRP A 75 -12.92 -6.21 3.56
C TRP A 75 -13.08 -6.65 5.02
N ARG A 76 -11.99 -7.15 5.62
CA ARG A 76 -11.91 -7.42 7.07
C ARG A 76 -10.47 -7.37 7.58
N THR A 77 -10.33 -7.06 8.87
CA THR A 77 -9.11 -7.38 9.61
C THR A 77 -9.20 -8.84 10.03
N VAL A 78 -8.31 -9.69 9.49
CA VAL A 78 -8.28 -11.13 9.75
C VAL A 78 -7.66 -11.40 11.11
N ALA A 79 -6.54 -10.75 11.42
CA ALA A 79 -5.86 -10.88 12.70
C ALA A 79 -5.02 -9.65 13.02
N THR A 80 -4.97 -9.25 14.30
CA THR A 80 -3.94 -8.33 14.79
C THR A 80 -2.75 -9.15 15.27
N LEU A 81 -1.54 -8.77 14.91
CA LEU A 81 -0.34 -9.53 15.25
C LEU A 81 0.36 -8.97 16.48
N ASN A 82 1.18 -9.79 17.14
CA ASN A 82 1.94 -9.39 18.34
C ASN A 82 3.01 -8.32 18.09
N VAL A 83 3.24 -7.96 16.83
CA VAL A 83 4.11 -6.85 16.45
C VAL A 83 3.27 -5.57 16.46
N GLU A 84 3.77 -4.53 17.12
CA GLU A 84 3.09 -3.24 17.16
C GLU A 84 2.75 -2.73 15.76
N ASN A 85 1.51 -2.25 15.59
CA ASN A 85 1.02 -1.65 14.35
C ASN A 85 1.17 -2.59 13.15
N CYS A 86 0.79 -3.85 13.34
CA CYS A 86 0.91 -4.91 12.37
C CYS A 86 -0.35 -5.79 12.38
N ASP A 87 -0.96 -5.99 11.21
CA ASP A 87 -2.16 -6.81 11.08
C ASP A 87 -2.17 -7.60 9.77
N LEU A 88 -3.03 -8.61 9.74
CA LEU A 88 -3.41 -9.33 8.54
C LEU A 88 -4.76 -8.78 8.08
N PHE A 89 -4.80 -8.25 6.86
CA PHE A 89 -5.97 -7.61 6.29
C PHE A 89 -6.33 -8.26 4.96
N GLN A 90 -7.62 -8.48 4.74
CA GLN A 90 -8.14 -9.08 3.52
C GLN A 90 -9.15 -8.14 2.90
N TYR A 91 -9.10 -7.95 1.59
CA TYR A 91 -10.05 -7.15 0.85
C TYR A 91 -10.29 -7.73 -0.55
N VAL A 92 -11.48 -7.46 -1.08
CA VAL A 92 -11.91 -7.91 -2.41
C VAL A 92 -12.08 -6.69 -3.30
N ILE A 93 -11.45 -6.73 -4.47
CA ILE A 93 -11.54 -5.68 -5.50
C ILE A 93 -12.35 -6.18 -6.70
N ASN A 94 -13.21 -5.32 -7.22
CA ASN A 94 -13.87 -5.47 -8.52
C ASN A 94 -13.53 -4.28 -9.43
N ASP A 95 -12.38 -4.32 -10.09
CA ASP A 95 -11.84 -3.19 -10.86
C ASP A 95 -11.80 -3.40 -12.38
N THR A 96 -12.02 -4.63 -12.84
CA THR A 96 -11.90 -4.96 -14.25
C THR A 96 -13.21 -5.57 -14.74
N PRO A 97 -13.98 -4.85 -15.59
CA PRO A 97 -15.20 -5.40 -16.18
C PRO A 97 -14.94 -6.77 -16.81
N SER A 98 -15.91 -7.67 -16.69
CA SER A 98 -15.88 -9.05 -17.18
C SER A 98 -14.75 -9.95 -16.65
N HIS A 99 -13.98 -9.53 -15.64
CA HIS A 99 -12.99 -10.38 -14.98
C HIS A 99 -13.49 -10.77 -13.57
N PRO A 100 -13.05 -11.93 -13.06
CA PRO A 100 -13.34 -12.29 -11.67
C PRO A 100 -12.81 -11.24 -10.70
N THR A 101 -13.55 -11.02 -9.61
CA THR A 101 -13.08 -10.21 -8.49
C THR A 101 -11.78 -10.78 -7.93
N ARG A 102 -10.91 -9.91 -7.42
CA ARG A 102 -9.62 -10.30 -6.83
C ARG A 102 -9.70 -10.25 -5.32
N ASP A 103 -9.54 -11.41 -4.67
CA ASP A 103 -9.38 -11.53 -3.22
C ASP A 103 -7.90 -11.36 -2.86
N VAL A 104 -7.60 -10.34 -2.06
CA VAL A 104 -6.25 -9.94 -1.72
C VAL A 104 -6.06 -10.02 -0.22
N MET A 105 -5.08 -10.83 0.21
CA MET A 105 -4.65 -10.90 1.60
C MET A 105 -3.27 -10.27 1.76
N VAL A 106 -3.17 -9.28 2.64
CA VAL A 106 -1.94 -8.52 2.90
C VAL A 106 -1.60 -8.51 4.38
N LEU A 107 -0.32 -8.71 4.66
CA LEU A 107 0.29 -8.30 5.92
C LEU A 107 0.57 -6.79 5.83
N ARG A 108 0.00 -6.01 6.74
CA ARG A 108 0.25 -4.57 6.85
C ARG A 108 1.12 -4.27 8.05
N LEU A 109 2.07 -3.37 7.89
CA LEU A 109 2.90 -2.86 8.96
C LEU A 109 3.01 -1.35 8.80
N TRP A 110 2.64 -0.59 9.83
CA TRP A 110 2.77 0.86 9.81
C TRP A 110 3.58 1.39 10.99
N ARG A 111 4.14 2.58 10.79
CA ARG A 111 4.84 3.36 11.80
C ARG A 111 4.41 4.81 11.70
N ILE A 112 4.28 5.45 12.86
CA ILE A 112 3.88 6.85 13.02
C ILE A 112 5.01 7.64 13.68
N ASP A 113 4.97 8.97 13.59
CA ASP A 113 5.93 9.88 14.24
C ASP A 113 7.40 9.55 13.94
N MET A 114 7.69 9.12 12.72
CA MET A 114 9.03 8.70 12.32
C MET A 114 9.96 9.91 12.27
N LYS A 115 11.04 9.90 13.08
CA LYS A 115 12.03 10.99 13.12
C LYS A 115 12.73 11.17 11.78
N GLU A 116 13.02 10.08 11.09
CA GLU A 116 13.64 10.04 9.77
C GLU A 116 12.78 10.73 8.70
N LEU A 117 11.48 10.84 8.94
CA LEU A 117 10.50 11.53 8.10
C LEU A 117 9.98 12.81 8.74
N ARG A 118 10.69 13.36 9.73
CA ARG A 118 10.31 14.62 10.42
C ARG A 118 8.88 14.57 11.00
N GLY A 119 8.52 13.45 11.63
CA GLY A 119 7.16 13.22 12.16
C GLY A 119 6.21 12.54 11.17
N GLY A 120 6.70 12.17 9.99
CA GLY A 120 5.93 11.43 8.98
C GLY A 120 5.57 10.01 9.38
N CYS A 121 4.80 9.35 8.51
CA CYS A 121 4.30 7.99 8.70
C CYS A 121 4.75 7.08 7.54
N VAL A 122 4.80 5.77 7.79
CA VAL A 122 5.05 4.75 6.76
C VAL A 122 4.01 3.65 6.91
N LEU A 123 3.46 3.18 5.79
CA LEU A 123 2.71 1.93 5.68
C LEU A 123 3.42 1.05 4.66
N VAL A 124 3.58 -0.23 4.98
CA VAL A 124 3.97 -1.27 4.03
C VAL A 124 2.91 -2.35 4.04
N GLU A 125 2.44 -2.71 2.86
CA GLU A 125 1.58 -3.88 2.65
C GLU A 125 2.36 -4.92 1.83
N ARG A 126 2.21 -6.20 2.17
CA ARG A 126 2.80 -7.30 1.39
C ARG A 126 1.80 -8.44 1.30
N SER A 127 1.55 -8.93 0.08
CA SER A 127 0.74 -10.13 -0.12
C SER A 127 1.30 -11.32 0.64
N VAL A 128 0.41 -12.05 1.30
CA VAL A 128 0.73 -13.30 1.99
C VAL A 128 -0.23 -14.39 1.55
N HIS A 129 0.25 -15.63 1.57
CA HIS A 129 -0.61 -16.79 1.38
C HIS A 129 -1.14 -17.21 2.75
N SER A 130 -2.44 -17.47 2.85
CA SER A 130 -3.04 -18.11 4.02
C SER A 130 -3.59 -19.47 3.64
N SER A 131 -3.46 -20.42 4.55
CA SER A 131 -4.14 -21.72 4.46
C SER A 131 -5.63 -21.60 4.77
N GLU A 132 -6.08 -20.53 5.41
CA GLU A 132 -7.50 -20.21 5.57
C GLU A 132 -8.06 -19.71 4.24
N THR A 133 -8.69 -20.63 3.52
CA THR A 133 -9.32 -20.48 2.21
C THR A 133 -10.67 -19.77 2.25
N GLN A 134 -11.00 -19.08 3.35
CA GLN A 134 -12.30 -18.40 3.44
C GLN A 134 -12.26 -17.13 2.60
N LEU A 135 -12.59 -17.30 1.32
CA LEU A 135 -12.85 -16.22 0.39
C LEU A 135 -13.89 -15.29 1.01
N LEU A 136 -13.64 -13.99 0.96
CA LEU A 136 -14.62 -12.99 1.41
C LEU A 136 -15.87 -12.91 0.50
N GLY A 137 -15.88 -13.71 -0.57
CA GLY A 137 -16.90 -13.72 -1.61
C GLY A 137 -16.62 -12.66 -2.67
N GLY A 138 -16.74 -13.07 -3.93
CA GLY A 138 -16.88 -12.17 -5.07
C GLY A 138 -18.35 -12.12 -5.50
N ILE A 139 -18.77 -11.01 -6.09
CA ILE A 139 -20.00 -10.98 -6.90
C ILE A 139 -19.64 -11.72 -8.19
N SER A 140 -20.31 -12.84 -8.44
CA SER A 140 -20.25 -13.57 -9.72
C SER A 140 -21.18 -12.98 -10.74
#